data_AF-A0AAU8M0Z0-F1
#
_entry.id   AF-A0AAU8M0Z0-F1
#
_cell.length_a   1.000
_cell.length_b   1.000
_cell.length_c   1.000
_cell.angle_alpha   90.00
_cell.angle_beta   90.00
_cell.angle_gamma   90.00
#
_symmetry.space_group_name_H-M   'P 1'
#
loop_
_entity.id
_entity.type
_entity.pdbx_description
1 polymer ?
#
loop_
_entity_poly.entity_id
_entity_poly.type
_entity_poly.pdbx_seq_one_letter_code
_entity_poly.pdbx_strand_id
1 'polypeptide(L)'
;MKPGKNDIKTNLLIQGDELDAMQDIGYVFTECFGLDTRIANYKGKKPLGLYQWDYECLIAGLDYIVNNEKGREGQSQNDLDLLSNLLERINRVYKKAYDSAG
;
A
#
# COMPACT_ATOMS: atom_id res chain seq x y z
N MET A 1 10.22 1.20 -13.24
CA MET A 1 10.65 2.58 -13.59
C MET A 1 11.19 3.24 -12.33
N LYS A 2 12.21 4.10 -12.43
CA LYS A 2 12.73 4.87 -11.29
C LYS A 2 11.92 6.17 -11.16
N PRO A 3 11.60 6.64 -9.95
CA PRO A 3 10.93 7.91 -9.80
C PRO A 3 11.72 9.05 -10.45
N GLY A 4 11.03 9.87 -11.24
CA GLY A 4 11.58 11.03 -11.93
C GLY A 4 11.92 12.17 -10.96
N LYS A 5 12.71 13.13 -11.43
CA LYS A 5 13.11 14.32 -10.64
C LYS A 5 11.94 15.20 -10.18
N ASN A 6 10.76 15.02 -10.78
CA ASN A 6 9.54 15.77 -10.49
C ASN A 6 8.51 14.94 -9.72
N ASP A 7 8.85 13.72 -9.32
CA ASP A 7 7.89 12.85 -8.64
C ASP A 7 7.63 13.37 -7.23
N ILE A 8 6.37 13.70 -6.98
CA ILE A 8 5.92 14.16 -5.67
C ILE A 8 6.07 13.01 -4.70
N LYS A 9 6.74 13.25 -3.58
CA LYS A 9 6.83 12.32 -2.46
C LYS A 9 5.80 12.72 -1.41
N THR A 10 4.92 11.79 -1.05
CA THR A 10 3.96 11.98 0.03
C THR A 10 4.22 10.99 1.16
N ASN A 11 3.62 11.24 2.32
CA ASN A 11 3.88 10.47 3.54
C ASN A 11 2.59 9.80 3.99
N LEU A 12 2.67 8.50 4.29
CA LEU A 12 1.56 7.71 4.81
C LEU A 12 2.00 6.97 6.08
N LEU A 13 1.25 7.13 7.16
CA LEU A 13 1.45 6.35 8.38
C LEU A 13 0.52 5.12 8.33
N ILE A 14 1.12 3.95 8.54
CA ILE A 14 0.44 2.65 8.66
C ILE A 14 0.99 2.01 9.92
N GLN A 15 0.14 1.57 10.85
CA GLN A 15 0.54 1.17 12.20
C GLN A 15 -0.48 0.25 12.87
N GLY A 16 -0.06 -0.45 13.91
CA GLY A 16 -0.90 -1.41 14.64
C GLY A 16 -1.35 -2.55 13.73
N ASP A 17 -2.55 -3.06 13.97
CA ASP A 17 -3.12 -4.21 13.25
C ASP A 17 -3.16 -4.01 11.73
N GLU A 18 -3.34 -2.77 11.26
CA GLU A 18 -3.30 -2.45 9.83
C GLU A 18 -1.91 -2.67 9.22
N LEU A 19 -0.83 -2.41 9.97
CA LEU A 19 0.53 -2.71 9.54
C LEU A 19 0.79 -4.22 9.54
N ASP A 20 0.31 -4.92 10.56
CA ASP A 20 0.49 -6.37 10.67
C ASP A 20 -0.20 -7.07 9.48
N ALA A 21 -1.47 -6.72 9.21
CA ALA A 21 -2.20 -7.23 8.04
C ALA A 21 -1.50 -6.90 6.72
N MET A 22 -0.94 -5.69 6.59
CA MET A 22 -0.20 -5.28 5.39
C MET A 22 1.12 -6.06 5.22
N GLN A 23 1.79 -6.42 6.32
CA GLN A 23 3.03 -7.20 6.28
C GLN A 23 2.76 -8.68 5.93
N ASP A 24 1.64 -9.23 6.39
CA ASP A 24 1.24 -10.60 6.07
C ASP A 24 1.00 -10.83 4.57
N ILE A 25 0.47 -9.81 3.87
CA ILE A 25 0.31 -9.86 2.41
C ILE A 25 1.57 -9.41 1.65
N GLY A 26 2.71 -9.20 2.32
CA GLY A 26 3.92 -8.62 1.72
C GLY A 26 4.42 -9.32 0.44
N TYR A 27 4.09 -10.61 0.29
CA TYR A 27 4.38 -11.40 -0.90
C TYR A 27 3.76 -10.86 -2.19
N VAL A 28 2.69 -10.06 -2.14
CA VAL A 28 2.07 -9.49 -3.34
C VAL A 28 2.89 -8.33 -3.94
N PHE A 29 3.88 -7.83 -3.21
CA PHE A 29 4.68 -6.67 -3.60
C PHE A 29 6.10 -7.03 -4.07
N THR A 30 6.43 -8.32 -4.25
CA THR A 30 7.81 -8.75 -4.61
C THR A 30 8.30 -8.16 -5.93
N GLU A 31 7.40 -7.94 -6.88
CA GLU A 31 7.71 -7.33 -8.19
C GLU A 31 7.72 -5.79 -8.15
N CYS A 32 7.45 -5.19 -6.99
CA CYS A 32 7.26 -3.75 -6.83
C CYS A 32 8.56 -3.02 -6.44
N PHE A 33 9.67 -3.26 -7.16
CA PHE A 33 10.98 -2.58 -6.97
C PHE A 33 11.37 -2.31 -5.50
N GLY A 34 11.38 -3.34 -4.65
CA GLY A 34 11.83 -3.25 -3.26
C GLY A 34 10.78 -2.69 -2.28
N LEU A 35 9.54 -2.48 -2.73
CA LEU A 35 8.43 -2.11 -1.87
C LEU A 35 8.11 -3.21 -0.85
N ASP A 36 8.15 -4.48 -1.24
CA ASP A 36 8.08 -5.64 -0.35
C ASP A 36 9.05 -5.53 0.83
N THR A 37 10.32 -5.24 0.53
CA THR A 37 11.39 -5.12 1.54
C THR A 37 11.17 -3.89 2.42
N ARG A 38 10.67 -2.79 1.85
CA ARG A 38 10.33 -1.58 2.62
C ARG A 38 9.18 -1.84 3.58
N ILE A 39 8.13 -2.54 3.14
CA ILE A 39 6.98 -2.91 3.96
C ILE A 39 7.40 -3.86 5.07
N ALA A 40 8.14 -4.92 4.75
CA ALA A 40 8.63 -5.91 5.73
C ALA A 40 9.50 -5.27 6.82
N ASN A 41 10.31 -4.28 6.47
CA ASN A 41 11.16 -3.56 7.42
C ASN A 41 10.45 -2.42 8.15
N TYR A 42 9.26 -2.01 7.70
CA TYR A 42 8.54 -0.88 8.26
C TYR A 42 8.05 -1.19 9.68
N LYS A 43 8.12 -0.19 10.57
CA LYS A 43 7.80 -0.35 12.00
C LYS A 43 6.61 0.48 12.46
N GLY A 44 5.96 1.21 11.56
CA GLY A 44 4.80 2.06 11.88
C GLY A 44 5.07 3.22 12.84
N LYS A 45 6.34 3.54 13.16
CA LYS A 45 6.70 4.62 14.10
C LYS A 45 6.80 6.00 13.46
N LYS A 46 7.01 6.05 12.14
CA LYS A 46 7.17 7.28 11.35
C LYS A 46 6.48 7.09 10.02
N PRO A 47 5.90 8.12 9.39
CA PRO A 47 5.29 7.98 8.08
C PRO A 47 6.26 7.38 7.05
N LEU A 48 5.77 6.46 6.24
CA LEU A 48 6.48 5.94 5.09
C LEU A 48 6.38 6.96 3.95
N GLY A 49 7.54 7.39 3.46
CA GLY A 49 7.60 8.24 2.29
C GLY A 49 7.41 7.41 1.03
N LEU A 50 6.40 7.76 0.22
CA LEU A 50 5.95 7.02 -0.94
C LEU A 50 5.93 7.94 -2.17
N TYR A 51 6.30 7.38 -3.32
CA TYR A 51 6.14 8.00 -4.63
C TYR A 51 4.90 7.46 -5.34
N GLN A 52 4.50 8.10 -6.45
CA GLN A 52 3.33 7.69 -7.23
C GLN A 52 3.34 6.19 -7.55
N TRP A 53 4.48 5.67 -8.01
CA TRP A 53 4.62 4.27 -8.36
C TRP A 53 4.47 3.33 -7.14
N ASP A 54 4.92 3.76 -5.96
CA ASP A 54 4.68 2.99 -4.73
C ASP A 54 3.17 2.91 -4.45
N TYR A 55 2.43 4.01 -4.61
CA TYR A 55 0.98 4.03 -4.44
C TYR A 55 0.27 3.13 -5.45
N GLU A 56 0.65 3.17 -6.72
CA GLU A 56 0.07 2.31 -7.75
C GLU A 56 0.26 0.83 -7.41
N CYS A 57 1.45 0.45 -6.95
CA CYS A 57 1.73 -0.91 -6.47
C CYS A 57 0.91 -1.28 -5.23
N LEU A 58 0.83 -0.37 -4.25
CA LEU A 58 0.02 -0.58 -3.04
C LEU A 58 -1.46 -0.78 -3.39
N ILE A 59 -2.02 0.08 -4.25
CA ILE A 59 -3.40 0.01 -4.71
C ILE A 59 -3.65 -1.32 -5.42
N ALA A 60 -2.80 -1.70 -6.38
CA ALA A 60 -2.97 -2.94 -7.13
C ALA A 60 -2.88 -4.18 -6.23
N GLY A 61 -1.92 -4.24 -5.32
CA GLY A 61 -1.76 -5.39 -4.41
C GLY A 61 -2.89 -5.49 -3.39
N LEU A 62 -3.31 -4.37 -2.81
CA LEU A 62 -4.44 -4.35 -1.87
C LEU A 62 -5.77 -4.64 -2.57
N ASP A 63 -5.99 -4.10 -3.77
CA ASP A 63 -7.18 -4.41 -4.56
C ASP A 63 -7.26 -5.89 -4.93
N TYR A 64 -6.12 -6.50 -5.29
CA TYR A 64 -6.04 -7.93 -5.52
C TYR A 64 -6.46 -8.74 -4.27
N ILE A 65 -5.93 -8.41 -3.09
CA ILE A 65 -6.30 -9.11 -1.85
C ILE A 65 -7.76 -8.86 -1.48
N VAL A 66 -8.22 -7.61 -1.55
CA VAL A 66 -9.54 -7.21 -1.07
C VAL A 66 -10.64 -7.60 -2.04
N ASN A 67 -10.43 -7.63 -3.34
CA ASN A 67 -11.50 -7.78 -4.34
C ASN A 67 -11.42 -9.07 -5.18
N ASN A 68 -10.37 -9.87 -5.06
CA ASN A 68 -10.24 -11.15 -5.77
C ASN A 68 -10.47 -12.34 -4.84
N GLU A 69 -11.29 -13.31 -5.24
CA GLU A 69 -11.54 -14.54 -4.48
C GLU A 69 -10.24 -15.26 -4.10
N LYS A 70 -9.33 -15.43 -5.06
CA LYS A 70 -8.02 -16.06 -4.84
C LYS A 70 -7.12 -15.23 -3.92
N GLY A 71 -7.20 -13.91 -4.00
CA GLY A 71 -6.44 -13.01 -3.12
C GLY A 71 -6.91 -13.08 -1.66
N ARG A 72 -8.21 -13.35 -1.44
CA ARG A 72 -8.81 -13.52 -0.11
C ARG A 72 -8.53 -14.88 0.52
N GLU A 73 -8.05 -15.87 -0.24
CA GLU A 73 -7.76 -17.20 0.29
C GLU A 73 -6.73 -17.11 1.45
N GLY A 74 -7.11 -17.65 2.61
CA GLY A 74 -6.27 -17.63 3.80
C GLY A 74 -6.28 -16.32 4.61
N GLN A 75 -6.98 -15.29 4.15
CA GLN A 75 -7.13 -14.03 4.88
C GLN A 75 -8.32 -14.10 5.85
N SER A 76 -8.16 -13.55 7.06
CA SER A 76 -9.30 -13.41 7.98
C SER A 76 -10.21 -12.26 7.54
N GLN A 77 -11.50 -12.30 7.93
CA GLN A 77 -12.40 -11.19 7.65
C GLN A 77 -11.91 -9.88 8.28
N ASN A 78 -11.31 -9.96 9.47
CA ASN A 78 -10.75 -8.80 10.15
C ASN A 78 -9.61 -8.17 9.34
N ASP A 79 -8.71 -9.00 8.77
CA ASP A 79 -7.61 -8.49 7.95
C ASP A 79 -8.15 -7.89 6.65
N LEU A 80 -9.14 -8.50 6.03
CA LEU A 80 -9.79 -7.94 4.84
C LEU A 80 -10.43 -6.57 5.13
N ASP A 81 -11.06 -6.40 6.30
CA ASP A 81 -11.65 -5.12 6.70
C ASP A 81 -10.57 -4.05 6.95
N LEU A 82 -9.46 -4.42 7.61
CA LEU A 82 -8.30 -3.54 7.81
C LEU A 82 -7.67 -3.11 6.48
N LEU A 83 -7.43 -4.06 5.59
CA LEU A 83 -6.82 -3.84 4.27
C LEU A 83 -7.73 -3.02 3.35
N SER A 84 -9.05 -3.24 3.43
CA SER A 84 -10.05 -2.43 2.70
C SER A 84 -10.04 -0.97 3.15
N ASN A 85 -10.03 -0.73 4.46
CA ASN A 85 -9.92 0.62 5.02
C ASN A 85 -8.59 1.30 4.63
N LEU A 86 -7.49 0.54 4.62
CA LEU A 86 -6.19 1.02 4.17
C LEU A 86 -6.23 1.39 2.68
N LEU A 87 -6.81 0.54 1.83
CA LEU A 87 -6.97 0.77 0.39
C LEU A 87 -7.74 2.06 0.11
N GLU A 88 -8.84 2.31 0.83
CA GLU A 88 -9.58 3.58 0.70
C GLU A 88 -8.72 4.78 1.08
N ARG A 89 -7.97 4.70 2.19
CA ARG A 89 -7.14 5.81 2.66
C ARG A 89 -6.00 6.09 1.68
N ILE A 90 -5.35 5.06 1.16
CA ILE A 90 -4.32 5.15 0.13
C ILE A 90 -4.87 5.83 -1.13
N ASN A 91 -6.05 5.42 -1.60
CA ASN A 91 -6.70 6.05 -2.75
C ASN A 91 -6.98 7.54 -2.52
N ARG A 92 -7.46 7.94 -1.34
CA ARG A 92 -7.70 9.37 -1.04
C ARG A 92 -6.41 10.18 -1.06
N VAL A 93 -5.33 9.64 -0.49
CA VAL A 93 -4.02 10.30 -0.48
C VAL A 93 -3.44 10.40 -1.90
N TYR A 94 -3.53 9.31 -2.66
CA TYR A 94 -3.09 9.25 -4.06
C TYR A 94 -3.81 10.29 -4.93
N LYS A 95 -5.15 10.28 -4.93
CA LYS A 95 -5.94 11.24 -5.71
C LYS A 95 -5.64 12.69 -5.32
N LYS A 96 -5.54 12.98 -4.02
CA LYS A 96 -5.18 14.33 -3.56
C LYS A 96 -3.79 14.77 -4.05
N ALA A 97 -2.85 13.84 -4.16
CA ALA A 97 -1.48 14.13 -4.57
C ALA A 97 -1.29 14.22 -6.08
N TYR A 98 -2.05 13.43 -6.87
CA TYR A 98 -1.79 13.22 -8.29
C TYR A 98 -2.98 13.48 -9.22
N ASP A 99 -4.24 13.44 -8.76
CA ASP A 99 -5.42 13.80 -9.59
C ASP A 99 -5.68 15.31 -9.66
N SER A 100 -4.92 16.14 -8.92
CA SER A 100 -4.99 17.61 -9.01
C SER A 100 -4.10 18.19 -10.13
N ALA A 101 -3.56 17.34 -11.02
CA ALA A 101 -2.65 17.72 -12.11
C ALA A 101 -3.22 17.42 -13.51
N GLY A 102 -4.55 17.32 -13.64
CA GLY A 102 -5.27 17.19 -14.90
C GLY A 102 -6.02 18.46 -15.28
#